data_AF-A0A3A4QM65-F1
#
_entry.id   AF-A0A3A4QM65-F1
#
_cell.length_a   1.000
_cell.length_b   1.000
_cell.length_c   1.000
_cell.angle_alpha   90.00
_cell.angle_beta   90.00
_cell.angle_gamma   90.00
#
_symmetry.space_group_name_H-M   'P 1'
#
loop_
_entity.id
_entity.type
_entity.pdbx_description
1 polymer ?
#
loop_
_entity_poly.entity_id
_entity_poly.type
_entity_poly.pdbx_seq_one_letter_code
_entity_poly.pdbx_strand_id
1 'polypeptide(L)'
;MSKAKSDSTVLLSCPFCGGKARVDNYESTMVNHKWWQIECLKCLVRTYPKKSRRGAIGLWNKRAQDTITRVNMTTILEDRDEKEANEFALHLLMPDSLFLPDWEKYKDRPDVVSFFAKRYQVDEVVVAARLMQMAKEK
;
A
#
# COMPACT_ATOMS: atom_id res chain seq x y z
N MET A 1 16.06 18.07 2.06
CA MET A 1 15.25 17.29 3.02
C MET A 1 16.02 16.03 3.40
N SER A 2 16.64 16.01 4.58
CA SER A 2 17.47 14.90 5.04
C SER A 2 16.57 13.73 5.49
N LYS A 3 16.55 12.63 4.72
CA LYS A 3 15.91 11.38 5.13
C LYS A 3 16.62 10.87 6.39
N ALA A 4 15.93 10.90 7.53
CA ALA A 4 16.39 10.28 8.77
C ALA A 4 16.70 8.80 8.51
N LYS A 5 17.99 8.42 8.62
CA LYS A 5 18.41 7.02 8.62
C LYS A 5 17.83 6.39 9.88
N SER A 6 16.78 5.57 9.75
CA SER A 6 16.29 4.77 10.87
C SER A 6 17.41 3.86 11.36
N ASP A 7 18.04 4.20 12.48
CA ASP A 7 19.14 3.45 13.09
C ASP A 7 18.62 2.32 14.00
N SER A 8 17.52 1.67 13.59
CA SER A 8 16.93 0.59 14.37
C SER A 8 17.76 -0.69 14.21
N THR A 9 18.53 -1.03 15.25
CA THR A 9 19.15 -2.36 15.41
C THR A 9 18.17 -3.41 15.92
N VAL A 10 16.96 -2.98 16.31
CA VAL A 10 15.86 -3.83 16.78
C VAL A 10 15.17 -4.52 15.60
N LEU A 11 15.02 -5.83 15.70
CA LEU A 11 14.35 -6.64 14.69
C LEU A 11 12.84 -6.71 15.00
N LEU A 12 12.00 -6.24 14.07
CA LEU A 12 10.54 -6.32 14.21
C LEU A 12 10.01 -7.72 13.87
N SER A 13 8.81 -8.02 14.38
CA SER A 13 8.06 -9.24 14.04
C SER A 13 7.78 -9.34 12.54
N CYS A 14 7.48 -10.56 12.08
CA CYS A 14 7.14 -10.83 10.69
C CYS A 14 5.88 -10.06 10.28
N PRO A 15 5.93 -9.30 9.18
CA PRO A 15 4.80 -8.46 8.81
C PRO A 15 3.65 -9.22 8.13
N PHE A 16 3.90 -10.46 7.72
CA PHE A 16 2.88 -11.28 7.05
C PHE A 16 2.06 -12.12 8.04
N CYS A 17 2.67 -12.56 9.14
CA CYS A 17 2.04 -13.53 10.04
C CYS A 17 2.22 -13.21 11.54
N GLY A 18 2.82 -12.07 11.87
CA GLY A 18 3.12 -11.65 13.25
C GLY A 18 4.17 -12.50 13.98
N GLY A 19 4.77 -13.49 13.32
CA GLY A 19 5.71 -14.45 13.93
C GLY A 19 7.06 -13.82 14.29
N LYS A 20 7.80 -14.47 15.19
CA LYS A 20 9.18 -14.07 15.52
C LYS A 20 10.08 -14.21 14.30
N ALA A 21 10.99 -13.26 14.12
CA ALA A 21 12.01 -13.29 13.07
C ALA A 21 13.40 -13.52 13.68
N ARG A 22 14.30 -14.13 12.92
CA ARG A 22 15.73 -14.26 13.28
C ARG A 22 16.61 -13.62 12.23
N VAL A 23 17.76 -13.10 12.66
CA VAL A 23 18.84 -12.73 11.75
C VAL A 23 19.71 -13.96 11.52
N ASP A 24 19.87 -14.32 10.27
CA ASP A 24 20.70 -15.42 9.83
C ASP A 24 21.89 -14.89 9.01
N ASN A 25 22.99 -15.65 8.98
CA ASN A 25 24.14 -15.33 8.17
C ASN A 25 24.77 -16.58 7.57
N TYR A 26 25.31 -16.43 6.37
CA TYR A 26 26.08 -17.47 5.72
C TYR A 26 27.30 -16.86 5.04
N GLU A 27 28.38 -17.63 4.98
CA GLU A 27 29.58 -17.24 4.26
C GLU A 27 29.55 -17.87 2.88
N SER A 28 29.70 -17.04 1.86
CA SER A 28 29.84 -17.55 0.49
C SER A 28 31.32 -17.81 0.22
N THR A 29 31.65 -19.08 -0.04
CA THR A 29 33.02 -19.51 -0.38
C THR A 29 33.54 -18.87 -1.67
N MET A 30 32.64 -18.54 -2.62
CA MET A 30 33.00 -17.96 -3.91
C MET A 30 33.48 -16.51 -3.82
N VAL A 31 32.88 -15.73 -2.91
CA VAL A 31 33.17 -14.29 -2.81
C VAL A 31 33.83 -13.90 -1.49
N ASN A 32 34.14 -14.87 -0.63
CA ASN A 32 34.71 -14.67 0.71
C ASN A 32 34.01 -13.53 1.48
N HIS A 33 32.68 -13.48 1.37
CA HIS A 33 31.85 -12.45 1.99
C HIS A 33 30.77 -13.10 2.85
N LYS A 34 30.59 -12.50 4.03
CA LYS A 34 29.50 -12.81 4.95
C LYS A 34 28.22 -12.10 4.50
N TRP A 35 27.19 -12.89 4.23
CA TRP A 35 25.88 -12.40 3.84
C TRP A 35 24.91 -12.52 5.00
N TRP A 36 24.06 -11.51 5.16
CA TRP A 36 23.07 -11.41 6.23
C TRP A 36 21.67 -11.45 5.64
N GLN A 37 20.80 -12.27 6.20
CA GLN A 37 19.39 -12.33 5.82
C GLN A 37 18.52 -12.40 7.07
N ILE A 38 17.23 -12.14 6.92
CA ILE A 38 16.24 -12.32 7.98
C ILE A 38 15.21 -13.32 7.52
N GLU A 39 14.82 -14.20 8.43
CA GLU A 39 13.84 -15.25 8.21
C GLU A 39 12.78 -15.20 9.31
N CYS A 40 11.50 -15.33 8.92
CA CYS A 40 10.42 -15.59 9.86
C CYS A 40 10.45 -17.05 10.32
N LEU A 41 10.41 -17.28 11.62
CA LEU A 41 10.40 -18.63 12.21
C LEU A 41 9.05 -19.34 12.09
N LYS A 42 7.99 -18.62 11.71
CA LYS A 42 6.63 -19.17 11.56
C LYS A 42 6.26 -19.47 10.11
N CYS A 43 6.40 -18.50 9.21
CA CYS A 43 6.02 -18.62 7.80
C CYS A 43 7.21 -18.79 6.83
N LEU A 44 8.44 -18.84 7.35
CA LEU A 44 9.67 -19.07 6.57
C LEU A 44 9.96 -18.05 5.46
N VAL A 45 9.23 -16.93 5.41
CA VAL A 45 9.53 -15.83 4.49
C VAL A 45 10.90 -15.22 4.82
N ARG A 46 11.70 -14.98 3.79
CA ARG A 46 13.08 -14.47 3.90
C ARG A 46 13.29 -13.13 3.19
N THR A 47 14.31 -12.39 3.61
CA THR A 47 14.85 -11.26 2.84
C THR A 47 15.87 -11.73 1.82
N TYR A 48 16.12 -10.91 0.80
CA TYR A 48 17.34 -11.04 0.03
C TYR A 48 18.57 -10.82 0.93
N PRO A 49 19.68 -11.53 0.66
CA PRO A 49 20.91 -11.36 1.42
C PRO A 49 21.49 -9.94 1.28
N LYS A 50 22.07 -9.42 2.36
CA LYS A 50 22.72 -8.11 2.43
C LYS A 50 24.13 -8.24 2.98
N LYS A 51 25.02 -7.37 2.51
CA LYS A 51 26.43 -7.32 2.96
C LYS A 51 26.59 -6.90 4.42
N SER A 52 25.56 -6.30 5.03
CA SER A 52 25.60 -5.86 6.43
C SER A 52 24.35 -6.28 7.19
N ARG A 53 24.55 -6.66 8.45
CA ARG A 53 23.47 -7.00 9.40
C ARG A 53 22.42 -5.89 9.49
N ARG A 54 22.88 -4.64 9.61
CA ARG A 54 22.01 -3.45 9.66
C ARG A 54 21.19 -3.30 8.37
N GLY A 55 21.79 -3.57 7.21
CA GLY A 55 21.09 -3.52 5.92
C GLY A 55 19.98 -4.56 5.81
N ALA A 56 20.19 -5.76 6.35
CA ALA A 56 19.16 -6.79 6.42
C ALA A 56 18.00 -6.35 7.33
N ILE A 57 18.30 -5.89 8.56
CA ILE A 57 17.29 -5.42 9.53
C ILE A 57 16.47 -4.25 8.97
N GLY A 58 17.13 -3.25 8.37
CA GLY A 58 16.44 -2.12 7.76
C GLY A 58 15.50 -2.55 6.62
N LEU A 59 15.92 -3.51 5.79
CA LEU A 59 15.06 -4.04 4.72
C LEU A 59 13.83 -4.78 5.28
N TRP A 60 14.00 -5.58 6.34
CA TRP A 60 12.90 -6.28 6.99
C TRP A 60 11.91 -5.34 7.65
N ASN A 61 12.40 -4.41 8.47
CA ASN A 61 11.57 -3.46 9.20
C ASN A 61 10.80 -2.53 8.24
N LYS A 62 11.38 -2.18 7.10
CA LYS A 62 10.67 -1.43 6.05
C LYS A 62 9.44 -2.21 5.54
N ARG A 63 9.58 -3.50 5.24
CA ARG A 63 8.43 -4.34 4.83
C ARG A 63 7.34 -4.34 5.90
N ALA A 64 7.73 -4.35 7.18
CA ALA A 64 6.77 -4.33 8.27
C ALA A 64 6.00 -3.03 8.42
N GLN A 65 6.67 -1.90 8.23
CA GLN A 65 5.99 -0.59 8.21
C GLN A 65 4.99 -0.50 7.05
N ASP A 66 5.37 -0.97 5.87
CA ASP A 66 4.50 -0.95 4.69
C ASP A 66 3.23 -1.80 4.93
N THR A 67 3.34 -2.96 5.58
CA THR A 67 2.19 -3.80 5.91
C THR A 67 1.32 -3.20 7.01
N ILE A 68 1.90 -2.67 8.10
CA ILE A 68 1.13 -2.03 9.17
C ILE A 68 0.33 -0.85 8.62
N THR A 69 0.93 -0.06 7.72
CA THR A 69 0.25 1.06 7.06
C THR A 69 -0.95 0.58 6.24
N ARG A 70 -0.82 -0.55 5.53
CA ARG A 70 -1.92 -1.14 4.75
C ARG A 70 -3.04 -1.71 5.63
N VAL A 71 -2.68 -2.46 6.67
CA VAL A 71 -3.67 -3.07 7.58
C VAL A 71 -4.44 -2.01 8.35
N ASN A 72 -3.76 -0.97 8.85
CA ASN A 72 -4.44 0.15 9.49
C ASN A 72 -5.40 0.85 8.53
N MET A 73 -5.04 0.97 7.24
CA MET A 73 -5.94 1.56 6.25
C MET A 73 -7.16 0.69 5.97
N THR A 74 -7.03 -0.64 5.94
CA THR A 74 -8.18 -1.54 5.77
C THR A 74 -9.08 -1.56 7.00
N THR A 75 -8.52 -1.55 8.22
CA THR A 75 -9.33 -1.52 9.45
C THR A 75 -10.10 -0.21 9.59
N ILE A 76 -9.55 0.93 9.15
CA ILE A 76 -10.28 2.21 9.11
C ILE A 76 -11.47 2.16 8.12
N LEU A 77 -11.43 1.29 7.11
CA LEU A 77 -12.52 1.13 6.14
C LEU A 77 -13.61 0.17 6.62
N GLU A 78 -13.29 -0.79 7.49
CA GLU A 78 -14.25 -1.77 8.02
C GLU A 78 -15.13 -1.20 9.15
N ASP A 79 -14.66 -0.18 9.88
CA ASP A 79 -15.42 0.49 10.96
C ASP A 79 -16.26 1.69 10.47
N ARG A 80 -16.18 2.04 9.18
CA ARG A 80 -17.03 3.07 8.58
C ARG A 80 -18.33 2.45 8.08
N ASP A 81 -19.44 3.14 8.31
CA ASP A 81 -20.72 2.82 7.68
C ASP A 81 -20.46 2.62 6.17
N GLU A 82 -21.05 1.58 5.57
CA GLU A 82 -20.81 1.18 4.17
C GLU A 82 -20.94 2.38 3.21
N LYS A 83 -21.78 3.35 3.58
CA LYS A 83 -21.92 4.64 2.89
C LYS A 83 -20.69 5.54 2.97
N GLU A 84 -20.06 5.70 4.13
CA GLU A 84 -18.85 6.51 4.32
C GLU A 84 -17.60 5.84 3.73
N ALA A 85 -17.53 4.52 3.78
CA ALA A 85 -16.45 3.76 3.14
C ALA A 85 -16.52 3.93 1.61
N ASN A 86 -17.73 3.89 1.03
CA ASN A 86 -17.94 4.11 -0.40
C ASN A 86 -17.65 5.57 -0.82
N GLU A 87 -18.06 6.57 -0.04
CA GLU A 87 -17.72 7.98 -0.31
C GLU A 87 -16.21 8.24 -0.24
N PHE A 88 -15.53 7.63 0.73
CA PHE A 88 -14.08 7.79 0.87
C PHE A 88 -13.30 7.03 -0.21
N ALA A 89 -13.74 5.82 -0.57
CA ALA A 89 -13.17 5.06 -1.68
C ALA A 89 -13.33 5.79 -3.01
N LEU A 90 -14.48 6.43 -3.26
CA LEU A 90 -14.69 7.32 -4.40
C LEU A 90 -13.68 8.46 -4.44
N HIS A 91 -13.44 9.12 -3.30
CA HIS A 91 -12.50 10.23 -3.22
C HIS A 91 -11.03 9.81 -3.43
N LEU A 92 -10.66 8.59 -3.00
CA LEU A 92 -9.32 8.03 -3.20
C LEU A 92 -9.09 7.49 -4.61
N LEU A 93 -10.11 6.85 -5.19
CA LEU A 93 -10.04 6.24 -6.51
C LEU A 93 -10.21 7.27 -7.63
N MET A 94 -10.96 8.35 -7.36
CA MET A 94 -11.26 9.41 -8.33
C MET A 94 -10.90 10.79 -7.76
N PRO A 95 -9.60 11.07 -7.49
CA PRO A 95 -9.18 12.40 -7.07
C PRO A 95 -9.57 13.45 -8.12
N ASP A 96 -10.01 14.62 -7.65
CA ASP A 96 -10.54 15.69 -8.50
C ASP A 96 -9.56 16.12 -9.61
N SER A 97 -8.26 15.90 -9.41
CA SER A 97 -7.20 16.14 -10.37
C SER A 97 -7.17 15.19 -11.58
N LEU A 98 -7.85 14.05 -11.52
CA LEU A 98 -7.93 13.06 -12.61
C LEU A 98 -9.12 13.28 -13.54
N PHE A 99 -10.01 14.22 -13.21
CA PHE A 99 -11.07 14.59 -14.13
C PHE A 99 -10.51 15.39 -15.29
N LEU A 100 -10.91 15.00 -16.50
CA LEU A 100 -10.57 15.73 -17.71
C LEU A 100 -11.02 17.19 -17.56
N PRO A 101 -10.21 18.16 -18.00
CA PRO A 101 -10.71 19.50 -18.26
C PRO A 101 -11.96 19.35 -19.15
N ASP A 102 -13.07 19.95 -18.74
CA ASP A 102 -14.39 19.83 -19.39
C ASP A 102 -15.18 18.52 -19.18
N TRP A 103 -14.91 17.73 -18.13
CA TRP A 103 -15.73 16.55 -17.81
C TRP A 103 -17.25 16.84 -17.75
N GLU A 104 -17.65 18.06 -17.39
CA GLU A 104 -19.03 18.53 -17.38
C GLU A 104 -19.74 18.37 -18.73
N LYS A 105 -19.02 18.51 -19.85
CA LYS A 105 -19.58 18.30 -21.20
C LYS A 105 -19.96 16.85 -21.45
N TYR A 106 -19.47 15.94 -20.60
CA TYR A 106 -19.57 14.50 -20.79
C TYR A 106 -20.19 13.78 -19.58
N LYS A 107 -20.71 14.51 -18.58
CA LYS A 107 -21.29 13.90 -17.38
C LYS A 107 -22.54 13.05 -17.65
N ASP A 108 -23.29 13.40 -18.70
CA ASP A 108 -24.52 12.71 -19.10
C ASP A 108 -24.26 11.63 -20.16
N ARG A 109 -23.00 11.41 -20.54
CA ARG A 109 -22.61 10.42 -21.54
C ARG A 109 -22.40 9.05 -20.89
N PRO A 110 -23.19 8.02 -21.27
CA PRO A 110 -23.06 6.68 -20.70
C PRO A 110 -21.66 6.10 -20.86
N ASP A 111 -20.99 6.38 -21.99
CA ASP A 111 -19.64 5.88 -22.27
C ASP A 111 -18.58 6.44 -21.30
N VAL A 112 -18.78 7.62 -20.74
CA VAL A 112 -17.87 8.20 -19.73
C VAL A 112 -18.09 7.55 -18.37
N VAL A 113 -19.35 7.29 -18.00
CA VAL A 113 -19.67 6.55 -16.77
C VAL A 113 -19.08 5.15 -16.83
N SER A 114 -19.32 4.41 -17.93
CA SER A 114 -18.77 3.07 -18.14
C SER A 114 -17.24 3.07 -18.20
N PHE A 115 -16.62 4.10 -18.80
CA PHE A 115 -15.16 4.23 -18.84
C PHE A 115 -14.57 4.29 -17.43
N PHE A 116 -15.10 5.16 -16.57
CA PHE A 116 -14.61 5.30 -15.20
C PHE A 116 -14.95 4.08 -14.34
N ALA A 117 -16.14 3.51 -14.49
CA ALA A 117 -16.55 2.29 -13.79
C ALA A 117 -15.58 1.14 -14.09
N LYS A 118 -15.26 0.93 -15.37
CA LYS A 118 -14.29 -0.09 -15.80
C LYS A 118 -12.86 0.23 -15.36
N ARG A 119 -12.45 1.50 -15.44
CA ARG A 119 -11.09 1.96 -15.10
C ARG A 119 -10.78 1.75 -13.62
N TYR A 120 -11.78 1.94 -12.76
CA TYR A 120 -11.64 1.89 -11.30
C TYR A 120 -12.29 0.65 -10.65
N GLN A 121 -12.90 -0.24 -11.45
CA GLN A 121 -13.59 -1.45 -10.98
C GLN A 121 -14.67 -1.14 -9.94
N VAL A 122 -15.46 -0.10 -10.21
CA VAL A 122 -16.58 0.35 -9.37
C VAL A 122 -17.88 0.33 -10.18
N ASP A 123 -19.03 0.30 -9.50
CA ASP A 123 -20.34 0.31 -10.13
C ASP A 123 -20.62 1.63 -10.88
N GLU A 124 -21.31 1.55 -12.02
CA GLU A 124 -21.68 2.71 -12.83
C GLU A 124 -22.56 3.71 -12.07
N VAL A 125 -23.44 3.23 -11.19
CA VAL A 125 -24.31 4.06 -10.35
C VAL A 125 -23.48 4.93 -9.40
N VAL A 126 -22.40 4.35 -8.87
CA VAL A 126 -21.48 5.02 -7.94
C VAL A 126 -20.69 6.12 -8.65
N VAL A 127 -20.22 5.84 -9.88
CA VAL A 127 -19.56 6.84 -10.74
C VAL A 127 -20.51 7.96 -11.11
N ALA A 128 -21.74 7.64 -11.53
CA ALA A 128 -22.75 8.63 -11.90
C ALA A 128 -23.11 9.54 -10.72
N ALA A 129 -23.29 8.97 -9.52
CA ALA A 129 -23.56 9.74 -8.30
C ALA A 129 -22.43 10.74 -7.99
N ARG A 130 -21.16 10.32 -8.11
CA ARG A 130 -20.01 11.21 -7.88
C ARG A 130 -19.93 12.33 -8.91
N LEU A 131 -20.12 12.02 -10.19
CA LEU A 131 -20.20 13.02 -11.25
C LEU A 131 -21.30 14.05 -10.98
N MET A 132 -22.47 13.62 -10.51
CA MET A 132 -23.56 14.53 -10.15
C MET A 132 -23.24 15.39 -8.94
N GLN A 133 -22.56 14.85 -7.92
CA GLN A 133 -22.13 15.61 -6.75
C GLN A 133 -21.13 16.71 -7.12
N MET A 134 -20.10 16.38 -7.91
CA MET A 134 -19.10 17.34 -8.36
C MET A 134 -19.69 18.47 -9.20
N ALA A 135 -20.79 18.22 -9.91
CA ALA A 135 -21.52 19.24 -10.66
C ALA A 135 -22.27 20.23 -9.76
N LYS A 136 -22.57 19.86 -8.50
CA LYS A 136 -23.28 20.71 -7.52
C LYS A 136 -22.34 21.53 -6.63
N GLU A 137 -21.08 21.09 -6.49
CA GLU A 137 -20.08 21.74 -5.63
C GLU A 137 -19.35 22.92 -6.32
N LYS A 138 -19.74 23.25 -7.56
CA LYS A 138 -19.28 24.43 -8.32
C LYS A 138 -20.36 25.50 -8.39
#